data_AF-A0A497P0S0-F1
#
_entry.id   AF-A0A497P0S0-F1
#
_cell.length_a   1.000
_cell.length_b   1.000
_cell.length_c   1.000
_cell.angle_alpha   90.00
_cell.angle_beta   90.00
_cell.angle_gamma   90.00
#
_symmetry.space_group_name_H-M   'P 1'
#
loop_
_entity.id
_entity.type
_entity.pdbx_description
1 polymer ?
#
loop_
_entity_poly.entity_id
_entity_poly.type
_entity_poly.pdbx_seq_one_letter_code
_entity_poly.pdbx_strand_id
1 'polypeptide(L)'
;MSQVSETKLDMKELIGKAIVRATSHHFVHVKNILAVNVLKYSDCITVEIYLKGSPIYVGVDFDKDGKIKNSYVGWINSKEA
;
A
#
# COMPACT_ATOMS: atom_id res chain seq x y z
N MET A 1 20.06 23.71 -18.42
CA MET A 1 18.79 22.97 -18.58
C MET A 1 18.81 21.86 -17.55
N SER A 2 18.08 22.03 -16.44
CA SER A 2 18.06 21.04 -15.36
C SER A 2 17.21 19.85 -15.81
N GLN A 3 17.85 18.70 -15.99
CA GLN A 3 17.16 17.43 -16.15
C GLN A 3 16.36 17.17 -14.87
N VAL A 4 15.04 17.36 -14.96
CA VAL A 4 14.13 16.87 -13.93
C VAL A 4 14.20 15.35 -14.03
N SER A 5 15.00 14.74 -13.17
CA SER A 5 15.02 13.29 -12.98
C SER A 5 13.59 12.86 -12.69
N GLU A 6 12.95 12.15 -13.61
CA GLU A 6 11.75 11.37 -13.31
C GLU A 6 12.15 10.39 -12.22
N THR A 7 11.79 10.70 -10.97
CA THR A 7 12.02 9.82 -9.84
C THR A 7 11.15 8.60 -10.06
N LYS A 8 11.72 7.58 -10.71
CA LYS A 8 11.05 6.31 -10.94
C LYS A 8 10.88 5.65 -9.59
N LEU A 9 9.70 5.82 -8.98
CA LEU A 9 9.38 5.23 -7.69
C LEU A 9 9.60 3.72 -7.75
N ASP A 10 10.45 3.20 -6.86
CA ASP A 10 10.66 1.77 -6.74
C ASP A 10 9.46 1.15 -6.02
N MET A 11 8.73 0.29 -6.74
CA MET A 11 7.56 -0.40 -6.21
C MET A 11 7.92 -1.27 -5.00
N LYS A 12 9.13 -1.86 -4.96
CA LYS A 12 9.56 -2.64 -3.80
C LYS A 12 9.72 -1.77 -2.56
N GLU A 13 10.24 -0.56 -2.73
CA GLU A 13 10.38 0.42 -1.65
C GLU A 13 9.00 0.86 -1.12
N LEU A 14 8.06 1.16 -2.01
CA LEU A 14 6.69 1.53 -1.62
C LEU A 14 5.98 0.41 -0.86
N ILE A 15 6.09 -0.82 -1.34
CA ILE A 15 5.54 -2.00 -0.64
C ILE A 15 6.18 -2.13 0.75
N GLY A 16 7.50 -1.99 0.85
CA GLY A 16 8.21 -2.01 2.13
C GLY A 16 7.69 -0.95 3.10
N LYS A 17 7.53 0.30 2.64
CA LYS A 17 6.96 1.40 3.42
C LYS A 17 5.52 1.11 3.85
N ALA A 18 4.71 0.54 2.97
CA ALA A 18 3.32 0.18 3.27
C ALA A 18 3.26 -0.88 4.37
N ILE A 19 4.09 -1.92 4.30
CA ILE A 19 4.16 -2.97 5.31
C ILE A 19 4.61 -2.39 6.66
N VAL A 20 5.64 -1.54 6.68
CA VAL A 20 6.09 -0.87 7.91
C VAL A 20 4.99 0.01 8.50
N ARG A 21 4.21 0.69 7.66
CA ARG A 21 3.07 1.50 8.12
C ARG A 21 1.95 0.63 8.66
N ALA A 22 1.62 -0.49 8.01
CA ALA A 22 0.61 -1.42 8.47
C ALA A 22 0.98 -2.09 9.81
N THR A 23 2.25 -2.43 10.00
CA THR A 23 2.71 -3.06 11.25
C THR A 23 2.75 -2.07 12.42
N SER A 24 3.21 -0.83 12.18
CA SER A 24 3.37 0.18 13.23
C SER A 24 2.10 0.93 13.58
N HIS A 25 1.19 1.15 12.61
CA HIS A 25 0.00 1.98 12.79
C HIS A 25 -1.30 1.18 12.90
N HIS A 26 -1.39 0.04 12.19
CA HIS A 26 -2.57 -0.82 12.16
C HIS A 26 -2.36 -2.16 12.88
N PHE A 27 -1.22 -2.32 13.56
CA PHE A 27 -0.84 -3.51 14.35
C PHE A 27 -0.92 -4.84 13.59
N VAL A 28 -0.70 -4.79 12.28
CA VAL A 28 -0.61 -6.00 11.46
C VAL A 28 0.68 -6.74 11.77
N HIS A 29 0.60 -8.03 12.06
CA HIS A 29 1.80 -8.87 12.11
C HIS A 29 2.20 -9.32 10.70
N VAL A 30 3.48 -9.16 10.35
CA VAL A 30 4.02 -9.55 9.02
C VAL A 30 3.67 -11.00 8.65
N LYS A 31 3.71 -11.93 9.62
CA LYS A 31 3.35 -13.36 9.41
C LYS A 31 1.90 -13.58 8.93
N ASN A 32 1.01 -12.63 9.21
CA ASN A 32 -0.39 -12.66 8.84
C ASN A 32 -0.64 -12.02 7.46
N ILE A 33 0.36 -11.42 6.82
CA ILE A 33 0.22 -10.92 5.46
C ILE A 33 0.09 -12.12 4.51
N LEU A 34 -0.97 -12.13 3.73
CA LEU A 34 -1.25 -13.14 2.70
C LEU A 34 -0.72 -12.69 1.34
N ALA A 35 -1.07 -11.47 0.94
CA ALA A 35 -0.76 -10.91 -0.36
C ALA A 35 -0.67 -9.38 -0.30
N VAL A 36 -0.05 -8.80 -1.30
CA VAL A 36 0.02 -7.35 -1.51
C VAL A 36 -0.43 -7.05 -2.93
N ASN A 37 -1.32 -6.06 -3.07
CA ASN A 37 -1.74 -5.52 -4.35
C ASN A 37 -1.27 -4.07 -4.47
N VAL A 38 -0.93 -3.64 -5.68
CA VAL A 38 -0.49 -2.26 -5.95
C VAL A 38 -1.38 -1.68 -7.03
N LEU A 39 -2.21 -0.72 -6.62
CA LEU A 39 -3.13 0.01 -7.48
C LEU A 39 -2.50 1.34 -7.85
N LYS A 40 -2.46 1.65 -9.15
CA LYS A 40 -1.92 2.91 -9.66
C LYS A 40 -3.06 3.76 -10.22
N TYR A 41 -3.20 4.95 -9.68
CA TYR A 41 -4.11 5.98 -10.17
C TYR A 41 -3.31 7.09 -10.85
N SER A 42 -4.00 8.05 -11.46
CA SER A 42 -3.37 9.18 -12.16
C SER A 42 -2.47 10.03 -11.26
N ASP A 43 -2.80 10.12 -9.97
CA ASP A 43 -2.23 11.08 -9.02
C ASP A 43 -1.72 10.43 -7.72
N CYS A 44 -2.01 9.15 -7.51
CA CYS A 44 -1.57 8.40 -6.34
C CYS A 44 -1.33 6.91 -6.62
N ILE A 45 -0.65 6.26 -5.68
CA ILE A 45 -0.45 4.81 -5.67
C ILE A 45 -1.00 4.28 -4.36
N THR A 46 -1.86 3.28 -4.41
CA THR A 46 -2.36 2.60 -3.21
C THR A 46 -1.75 1.22 -3.13
N VAL A 47 -1.16 0.89 -1.98
CA VAL A 47 -0.71 -0.47 -1.67
C VAL A 47 -1.70 -1.09 -0.70
N GLU A 48 -2.34 -2.17 -1.12
CA GLU A 48 -3.28 -2.94 -0.31
C GLU A 48 -2.63 -4.20 0.23
N ILE A 49 -2.72 -4.43 1.54
CA ILE A 49 -2.11 -5.54 2.25
C ILE A 49 -3.22 -6.43 2.77
N TYR A 50 -3.35 -7.61 2.17
CA TYR A 50 -4.38 -8.60 2.49
C TYR A 50 -3.90 -9.54 3.59
N LEU A 51 -4.79 -9.88 4.52
CA LEU A 51 -4.45 -10.67 5.71
C LEU A 51 -5.03 -12.09 5.63
N LYS A 52 -4.28 -13.06 6.14
CA LYS A 52 -4.70 -14.47 6.22
C LYS A 52 -5.93 -14.61 7.11
N GLY A 53 -6.95 -15.32 6.61
CA GLY A 53 -8.13 -15.68 7.39
C GLY A 53 -8.98 -14.50 7.85
N SER A 54 -8.81 -13.32 7.23
CA SER A 54 -9.58 -12.12 7.57
C SER A 54 -10.14 -11.48 6.30
N PRO A 55 -11.42 -11.06 6.29
CA PRO A 55 -12.02 -10.34 5.18
C PRO A 55 -11.63 -8.86 5.17
N ILE A 56 -10.51 -8.48 5.79
CA ILE A 56 -10.03 -7.11 5.87
C ILE A 56 -8.67 -6.99 5.18
N TYR A 57 -8.37 -5.80 4.69
CA TYR A 57 -7.06 -5.42 4.18
C TYR A 57 -6.65 -4.05 4.73
N VAL A 58 -5.35 -3.76 4.68
CA VAL A 58 -4.83 -2.43 5.01
C VAL A 58 -4.44 -1.72 3.72
N GLY A 59 -5.05 -0.57 3.44
CA GLY A 59 -4.66 0.31 2.35
C GLY A 59 -3.66 1.36 2.82
N VAL A 60 -2.63 1.63 2.02
CA VAL A 60 -1.68 2.73 2.24
C VAL A 60 -1.56 3.53 0.95
N ASP A 61 -1.92 4.81 1.02
CA ASP A 61 -1.92 5.72 -0.13
C ASP A 61 -0.63 6.53 -0.16
N PHE A 62 0.02 6.56 -1.31
CA PHE A 62 1.22 7.31 -1.60
C PHE A 62 0.93 8.40 -2.64
N ASP A 63 1.51 9.57 -2.47
CA ASP A 63 1.57 10.56 -3.54
C ASP A 63 2.60 10.19 -4.62
N LYS A 64 2.67 11.01 -5.67
CA LYS A 64 3.64 10.88 -6.78
C LYS A 64 5.12 10.94 -6.36
N ASP A 65 5.41 11.42 -5.15
CA ASP A 65 6.77 11.49 -4.60
C ASP A 65 7.05 10.29 -3.67
N GLY A 66 6.11 9.35 -3.55
CA GLY A 66 6.24 8.16 -2.71
C GLY A 66 6.10 8.46 -1.22
N LYS A 67 5.47 9.57 -0.84
CA LYS A 67 5.16 9.90 0.55
C LYS A 67 3.77 9.38 0.92
N ILE A 68 3.67 8.81 2.12
CA ILE A 68 2.39 8.31 2.65
C ILE A 68 1.47 9.50 2.93
N LYS A 69 0.31 9.52 2.28
CA LYS A 69 -0.74 10.54 2.47
C LYS A 69 -1.79 10.06 3.46
N ASN A 70 -2.14 8.77 3.40
CA ASN A 70 -3.18 8.17 4.21
C ASN A 70 -2.92 6.68 4.43
N SER A 71 -3.60 6.09 5.41
CA SER A 71 -3.66 4.64 5.59
C SER A 71 -4.94 4.25 6.32
N TYR A 72 -5.57 3.14 5.93
CA TYR A 72 -6.89 2.73 6.42
C TYR A 72 -7.05 1.21 6.46
N VAL A 73 -8.08 0.74 7.18
CA VAL A 73 -8.52 -0.65 7.14
C VAL A 73 -9.79 -0.73 6.29
N GLY A 74 -9.75 -1.54 5.24
CA GLY A 74 -10.88 -1.80 4.34
C GLY A 74 -11.42 -3.22 4.49
N TRP A 75 -12.61 -3.46 3.94
CA TRP A 75 -13.24 -4.77 3.88
C TRP A 75 -13.21 -5.30 2.44
N ILE A 76 -12.89 -6.57 2.28
CA ILE A 76 -12.98 -7.26 0.99
C ILE A 76 -14.47 -7.48 0.70
N ASN A 77 -15.02 -6.75 -0.27
CA ASN A 77 -16.40 -6.96 -0.69
C ASN A 77 -16.49 -8.28 -1.48
N SER A 78 -17.08 -9.30 -0.88
CA SER A 78 -17.23 -10.65 -1.45
C SER A 78 -18.20 -10.75 -2.63
N LYS A 79 -18.75 -9.63 -3.12
CA LYS A 79 -19.71 -9.62 -4.26
C LYS A 79 -19.03 -9.61 -5.64
N GLU A 80 -17.72 -9.45 -5.70
CA GLU A 80 -16.95 -9.39 -6.95
C GLU A 80 -15.86 -10.48 -7.03
N ALA A 81 -15.87 -11.46 -6.13
CA ALA A 81 -14.93 -12.58 -6.11
C ALA A 81 -15.51 -13.85 -6.75
#